data_AF-A0AAV8X033-F1
#
_entry.id   AF-A0AAV8X033-F1
#
_cell.length_a   1.000
_cell.length_b   1.000
_cell.length_c   1.000
_cell.angle_alpha   90.00
_cell.angle_beta   90.00
_cell.angle_gamma   90.00
#
_symmetry.space_group_name_H-M   'P 1'
#
loop_
_entity.id
_entity.type
_entity.pdbx_description
1 polymer ?
#
loop_
_entity_poly.entity_id
_entity_poly.type
_entity_poly.pdbx_seq_one_letter_code
_entity_poly.pdbx_strand_id
1 'polypeptide(L)'
;MHMPRNYVRKTVINSYNKESLQNALNAVINDGRKIREVGRCFNIPESTLRKKISLNQLKTSRLGRKPVFTEELEAELTEYVLMLAKLFYGITPKKLRHLAYRYADEKNISHNFNKERQLAGKDGLYDFLKRNPKISLRQPEGTSLNRIAAFNADETKRFYSNLKNVIEKFKFQANRIFNMDETGLTTIQKKCPKVSKVYGPKGVKKVGAAISAERGRTITAVFCMSASGYYIPPMLIYPRKRMAPMLQNNGPIGASYMCSKNGWINSELFLDWLHHFQKHAKPTESDPILLVLDNCSSHISIEAYNFCRENHIHMVSLPPHTSDNLQPLVLTIFSPFKNALYLTSTGHEKIMDYDLAELLNKAFMKVAAMEKAVSGFRCSGIYPLDPDKFNENVFAPAKQMSEFLIVESPSKHRTPNSSPTPESPPNPSNRIHNSPIPECQENLNSPKDQQASHMLNRQPPPPPVQSNLPSTCNFVENHLPSTC
;
A
#
# COMPACT_ATOMS: atom_id res chain seq x y z
N MET A 1 -36.44 -19.32 -10.24
CA MET A 1 -36.98 -18.76 -8.98
C MET A 1 -35.83 -18.26 -8.11
N HIS A 2 -35.82 -16.98 -7.76
CA HIS A 2 -34.81 -16.43 -6.85
C HIS A 2 -35.23 -16.74 -5.41
N MET A 3 -34.58 -17.72 -4.76
CA MET A 3 -34.82 -17.93 -3.32
C MET A 3 -34.37 -16.68 -2.55
N PRO A 4 -35.20 -16.14 -1.64
CA PRO A 4 -34.79 -15.03 -0.80
C PRO A 4 -33.61 -15.47 0.09
N ARG A 5 -32.51 -14.69 0.06
CA ARG A 5 -31.28 -14.99 0.84
C ARG A 5 -31.51 -14.92 2.35
N ASN A 6 -32.49 -14.11 2.77
CA ASN A 6 -32.96 -14.06 4.15
C ASN A 6 -34.33 -14.73 4.21
N TYR A 7 -34.34 -16.01 4.60
CA TYR A 7 -35.58 -16.74 4.80
C TYR A 7 -36.29 -16.23 6.07
N VAL A 8 -37.45 -15.58 5.90
CA VAL A 8 -38.35 -15.29 7.00
C VAL A 8 -39.13 -16.55 7.32
N ARG A 9 -38.97 -17.03 8.55
CA ARG A 9 -39.55 -18.29 8.98
C ARG A 9 -41.07 -18.19 9.10
N LYS A 10 -41.77 -19.16 8.49
CA LYS A 10 -43.24 -19.25 8.54
C LYS A 10 -43.78 -20.12 9.69
N THR A 11 -42.92 -20.86 10.39
CA THR A 11 -43.31 -21.80 11.45
C THR A 11 -42.89 -21.34 12.85
N VAL A 12 -43.74 -21.59 13.84
CA VAL A 12 -43.52 -21.23 15.26
C VAL A 12 -42.84 -22.35 16.07
N ILE A 13 -42.48 -23.47 15.43
CA ILE A 13 -41.86 -24.65 16.07
C ILE A 13 -40.52 -24.26 16.72
N ASN A 14 -40.21 -24.64 17.96
CA ASN A 14 -38.90 -24.32 18.57
C ASN A 14 -38.63 -22.79 18.69
N SER A 15 -39.68 -21.99 18.84
CA SER A 15 -39.62 -20.52 19.04
C SER A 15 -39.30 -20.11 20.49
N TYR A 16 -39.27 -21.07 21.40
CA TYR A 16 -38.94 -20.86 22.80
C TYR A 16 -37.44 -20.65 23.00
N ASN A 17 -37.08 -19.82 23.99
CA ASN A 17 -35.70 -19.56 24.37
C ASN A 17 -35.03 -20.83 24.95
N LYS A 18 -33.73 -21.00 24.69
CA LYS A 18 -32.91 -22.10 25.23
C LYS A 18 -32.92 -22.13 26.76
N GLU A 19 -32.83 -20.97 27.37
CA GLU A 19 -32.85 -20.80 28.83
C GLU A 19 -34.22 -21.17 29.42
N SER A 20 -35.31 -20.70 28.80
CA SER A 20 -36.66 -21.08 29.19
C SER A 20 -36.94 -22.58 29.04
N LEU A 21 -36.37 -23.24 28.02
CA LEU A 21 -36.45 -24.70 27.89
C LEU A 21 -35.69 -25.41 29.01
N GLN A 22 -34.48 -24.96 29.33
CA GLN A 22 -33.67 -25.59 30.39
C GLN A 22 -34.34 -25.46 31.76
N ASN A 23 -34.87 -24.27 32.07
CA ASN A 23 -35.60 -24.01 33.30
C ASN A 23 -36.90 -24.82 33.37
N ALA A 24 -37.62 -24.95 32.26
CA ALA A 24 -38.81 -25.81 32.17
C ALA A 24 -38.48 -27.29 32.40
N LEU A 25 -37.38 -27.79 31.84
CA LEU A 25 -36.96 -29.19 32.04
C LEU A 25 -36.53 -29.45 33.49
N ASN A 26 -35.78 -28.52 34.10
CA ASN A 26 -35.39 -28.61 35.51
C ASN A 26 -36.61 -28.57 36.44
N ALA A 27 -37.59 -27.72 36.18
CA ALA A 27 -38.81 -27.64 36.99
C ALA A 27 -39.68 -28.91 36.94
N VAL A 28 -39.61 -29.68 35.85
CA VAL A 28 -40.32 -30.96 35.74
C VAL A 28 -39.53 -32.11 36.37
N ILE A 29 -38.21 -32.14 36.16
CA ILE A 29 -37.34 -33.25 36.58
C ILE A 29 -36.95 -33.14 38.06
N ASN A 30 -36.58 -31.94 38.52
CA ASN A 30 -36.06 -31.71 39.87
C ASN A 30 -37.16 -31.26 40.84
N ASP A 31 -38.07 -30.38 40.40
CA ASP A 31 -39.12 -29.83 41.29
C ASP A 31 -40.44 -30.64 41.22
N GLY A 32 -40.49 -31.71 40.42
CA GLY A 32 -41.66 -32.61 40.31
C GLY A 32 -42.94 -31.96 39.77
N ARG A 33 -42.85 -30.80 39.11
CA ARG A 33 -44.03 -30.07 38.62
C ARG A 33 -44.70 -30.77 37.44
N LYS A 34 -46.02 -30.63 37.32
CA LYS A 34 -46.80 -31.23 36.23
C LYS A 34 -46.41 -30.62 34.88
N ILE A 35 -46.10 -31.47 33.89
CA ILE A 35 -45.64 -31.08 32.53
C ILE A 35 -46.55 -30.01 31.89
N ARG A 36 -47.86 -30.17 32.06
CA ARG A 36 -48.87 -29.26 31.47
C ARG A 36 -48.86 -27.87 32.11
N GLU A 37 -48.55 -27.77 33.39
CA GLU A 37 -48.43 -26.51 34.12
C GLU A 37 -47.17 -25.77 33.69
N VAL A 38 -46.04 -26.48 33.67
CA VAL A 38 -44.75 -25.94 33.21
C VAL A 38 -44.83 -25.48 31.74
N GLY A 39 -45.48 -26.26 30.87
CA GLY A 39 -45.68 -25.88 29.47
C GLY A 39 -46.44 -24.56 29.30
N ARG A 40 -47.41 -24.26 30.18
CA ARG A 40 -48.11 -22.97 30.19
C ARG A 40 -47.25 -21.84 30.73
N CYS A 41 -46.55 -22.05 31.84
CA CYS A 41 -45.70 -21.04 32.47
C CYS A 41 -44.55 -20.57 31.55
N PHE A 42 -43.92 -21.50 30.83
CA PHE A 42 -42.79 -21.20 29.96
C PHE A 42 -43.16 -21.03 28.48
N ASN A 43 -44.45 -21.09 28.14
CA ASN A 43 -44.96 -21.01 26.77
C ASN A 43 -44.30 -22.05 25.83
N ILE A 44 -44.17 -23.29 26.30
CA ILE A 44 -43.60 -24.43 25.56
C ILE A 44 -44.67 -25.50 25.40
N PRO A 45 -44.93 -26.01 24.17
CA PRO A 45 -45.92 -27.06 23.97
C PRO A 45 -45.63 -28.29 24.84
N GLU A 46 -46.63 -28.78 25.56
CA GLU A 46 -46.52 -29.92 26.48
C GLU A 46 -45.91 -31.16 25.80
N SER A 47 -46.35 -31.44 24.55
CA SER A 47 -45.83 -32.54 23.73
C SER A 47 -44.32 -32.46 23.47
N THR A 48 -43.78 -31.24 23.42
CA THR A 48 -42.35 -30.99 23.24
C THR A 48 -41.58 -31.29 24.51
N LEU A 49 -42.06 -30.85 25.67
CA LEU A 49 -41.45 -31.16 26.98
C LEU A 49 -41.46 -32.67 27.24
N ARG A 50 -42.61 -33.32 27.04
CA ARG A 50 -42.77 -34.77 27.22
C ARG A 50 -41.79 -35.57 26.35
N LYS A 51 -41.66 -35.19 25.07
CA LYS A 51 -40.72 -35.83 24.13
C LYS A 51 -39.25 -35.61 24.54
N LYS A 52 -38.91 -34.42 25.02
CA LYS A 52 -37.54 -34.08 25.45
C LYS A 52 -37.12 -34.84 26.71
N ILE A 53 -38.03 -34.99 27.67
CA ILE A 53 -37.83 -35.79 28.88
C ILE A 53 -37.68 -37.27 28.53
N SER A 54 -38.57 -37.82 27.71
CA SER A 54 -38.53 -39.23 27.30
C SER A 54 -37.25 -39.60 26.51
N LEU A 55 -36.70 -38.66 25.73
CA LEU A 55 -35.45 -38.86 24.99
C LEU A 55 -34.19 -38.47 25.78
N ASN A 56 -34.34 -38.04 27.03
CA ASN A 56 -33.28 -37.48 27.88
C ASN A 56 -32.45 -36.39 27.15
N GLN A 57 -33.11 -35.60 26.30
CA GLN A 57 -32.47 -34.60 25.43
C GLN A 57 -32.64 -33.20 26.01
N LEU A 58 -31.65 -32.75 26.78
CA LEU A 58 -31.64 -31.41 27.39
C LEU A 58 -31.35 -30.27 26.40
N LYS A 59 -30.83 -30.58 25.20
CA LYS A 59 -30.45 -29.56 24.21
C LYS A 59 -31.59 -29.27 23.23
N THR A 60 -31.75 -27.99 22.87
CA THR A 60 -32.57 -27.58 21.72
C THR A 60 -32.04 -28.23 20.45
N SER A 61 -32.90 -28.91 19.70
CA SER A 61 -32.53 -29.47 18.39
C SER A 61 -32.32 -28.33 17.39
N ARG A 62 -31.15 -28.25 16.75
CA ARG A 62 -30.90 -27.31 15.66
C ARG A 62 -31.82 -27.67 14.49
N LEU A 63 -32.64 -26.71 14.06
CA LEU A 63 -33.51 -26.88 12.91
C LEU A 63 -32.74 -26.68 11.61
N GLY A 64 -33.10 -27.45 10.59
CA GLY A 64 -32.47 -27.39 9.27
C GLY A 64 -31.30 -28.37 9.12
N ARG A 65 -30.70 -28.33 7.93
CA ARG A 65 -29.60 -29.23 7.56
C ARG A 65 -28.36 -28.91 8.40
N LYS A 66 -27.67 -29.96 8.85
CA LYS A 66 -26.35 -29.80 9.50
C LYS A 66 -25.33 -29.23 8.50
N PRO A 67 -24.37 -28.43 8.95
CA PRO A 67 -23.24 -28.02 8.11
C PRO A 67 -22.50 -29.26 7.58
N VAL A 68 -21.86 -29.12 6.42
CA VAL A 68 -21.09 -30.20 5.79
C VAL A 68 -19.84 -30.52 6.60
N PHE A 69 -19.16 -29.50 7.12
CA PHE A 69 -18.01 -29.66 8.00
C PHE A 69 -18.43 -29.67 9.47
N THR A 70 -17.70 -30.44 10.28
CA THR A 70 -17.75 -30.33 11.75
C THR A 70 -17.07 -29.04 12.19
N GLU A 71 -17.29 -28.63 13.45
CA GLU A 71 -16.69 -27.41 14.00
C GLU A 71 -15.15 -27.49 13.99
N GLU A 72 -14.58 -28.68 14.24
CA GLU A 72 -13.13 -28.94 14.21
C GLU A 72 -12.54 -28.76 12.80
N LEU A 73 -13.17 -29.36 11.79
CA LEU A 73 -12.73 -29.25 10.39
C LEU A 73 -12.91 -27.83 9.84
N GLU A 74 -13.98 -27.15 10.27
CA GLU A 74 -14.21 -25.76 9.92
C GLU A 74 -13.16 -24.83 10.55
N ALA A 75 -12.67 -25.15 11.75
CA ALA A 75 -11.56 -24.45 12.40
C ALA A 75 -10.22 -24.69 11.69
N GLU A 76 -9.92 -25.93 11.27
CA GLU A 76 -8.71 -26.25 10.50
C GLU A 76 -8.66 -25.49 9.16
N LEU A 77 -9.79 -25.48 8.44
CA LEU A 77 -9.92 -24.71 7.19
C LEU A 77 -9.77 -23.20 7.44
N THR A 78 -10.27 -22.71 8.57
CA THR A 78 -10.14 -21.30 8.97
C THR A 78 -8.68 -20.93 9.23
N GLU A 79 -7.95 -21.76 9.99
CA GLU A 79 -6.54 -21.51 10.29
C GLU A 79 -5.68 -21.58 9.01
N TYR A 80 -5.99 -22.50 8.10
CA TYR A 80 -5.31 -22.59 6.81
C TYR A 80 -5.52 -21.32 5.95
N VAL A 81 -6.73 -20.76 5.92
CA VAL A 81 -7.02 -19.49 5.22
C VAL A 81 -6.23 -18.34 5.85
N LEU A 82 -6.17 -18.27 7.18
CA LEU A 82 -5.42 -17.22 7.89
C LEU A 82 -3.91 -17.35 7.65
N MET A 83 -3.37 -18.58 7.65
CA MET A 83 -1.98 -18.85 7.35
C MET A 83 -1.62 -18.42 5.93
N LEU A 84 -2.39 -18.84 4.91
CA LEU A 84 -2.15 -18.41 3.53
C LEU A 84 -2.27 -16.89 3.34
N ALA A 85 -3.19 -16.23 4.06
CA ALA A 85 -3.29 -14.79 4.05
C ALA A 85 -2.06 -14.09 4.65
N LYS A 86 -1.47 -14.65 5.73
CA LYS A 86 -0.20 -14.15 6.28
C LYS A 86 0.90 -14.22 5.24
N LEU A 87 0.99 -15.31 4.48
CA LEU A 87 2.01 -15.54 3.46
C LEU A 87 1.81 -14.76 2.15
N PHE A 88 0.95 -13.74 2.14
CA PHE A 88 0.54 -13.01 0.94
C PHE A 88 -0.09 -13.88 -0.18
N TYR A 89 -0.41 -15.15 0.09
CA TYR A 89 -1.19 -16.02 -0.79
C TYR A 89 -2.69 -15.82 -0.55
N GLY A 90 -3.20 -14.66 -0.95
CA GLY A 90 -4.62 -14.33 -0.84
C GLY A 90 -5.52 -15.35 -1.55
N ILE A 91 -6.45 -15.96 -0.80
CA ILE A 91 -7.43 -16.90 -1.35
C ILE A 91 -8.69 -16.16 -1.79
N THR A 92 -9.02 -16.25 -3.09
CA THR A 92 -10.26 -15.67 -3.59
C THR A 92 -11.49 -16.49 -3.16
N PRO A 93 -12.70 -15.90 -3.12
CA PRO A 93 -13.95 -16.62 -2.85
C PRO A 93 -14.15 -17.87 -3.71
N LYS A 94 -13.68 -17.84 -4.97
CA LYS A 94 -13.76 -18.99 -5.87
C LYS A 94 -12.76 -20.09 -5.46
N LYS A 95 -11.52 -19.72 -5.14
CA LYS A 95 -10.49 -20.66 -4.69
C LYS A 95 -10.87 -21.32 -3.36
N LEU A 96 -11.41 -20.56 -2.40
CA LEU A 96 -11.88 -21.11 -1.12
C LEU A 96 -13.02 -22.13 -1.30
N ARG A 97 -13.91 -21.91 -2.26
CA ARG A 97 -14.98 -22.87 -2.59
C ARG A 97 -14.47 -24.14 -3.28
N HIS A 98 -13.38 -24.05 -4.05
CA HIS A 98 -12.70 -25.22 -4.59
C HIS A 98 -11.95 -25.97 -3.49
N LEU A 99 -11.27 -25.24 -2.59
CA LEU A 99 -10.57 -25.81 -1.45
C LEU A 99 -11.54 -26.58 -0.55
N ALA A 100 -12.68 -25.99 -0.20
CA ALA A 100 -13.72 -26.67 0.57
C ALA A 100 -14.24 -27.93 -0.13
N TYR A 101 -14.41 -27.91 -1.45
CA TYR A 101 -14.80 -29.12 -2.19
C TYR A 101 -13.74 -30.22 -2.06
N ARG A 102 -12.48 -29.92 -2.36
CA ARG A 102 -11.38 -30.89 -2.29
C ARG A 102 -11.17 -31.43 -0.88
N TYR A 103 -11.22 -30.54 0.10
CA TYR A 103 -11.06 -30.91 1.51
C TYR A 103 -12.15 -31.87 1.97
N ALA A 104 -13.38 -31.71 1.46
CA ALA A 104 -14.47 -32.63 1.76
C ALA A 104 -14.31 -33.98 1.04
N ASP A 105 -13.85 -34.00 -0.22
CA ASP A 105 -13.53 -35.23 -0.96
C ASP A 105 -12.36 -35.99 -0.31
N GLU A 106 -11.26 -35.32 0.04
CA GLU A 106 -10.07 -35.91 0.66
C GLU A 106 -10.36 -36.53 2.04
N LYS A 107 -11.21 -35.88 2.83
CA LYS A 107 -11.65 -36.37 4.15
C LYS A 107 -12.83 -37.35 4.05
N ASN A 108 -13.25 -37.73 2.84
CA ASN A 108 -14.37 -38.64 2.55
C ASN A 108 -15.71 -38.21 3.22
N ILE A 109 -15.97 -36.90 3.25
CA ILE A 109 -17.17 -36.33 3.87
C ILE A 109 -18.31 -36.29 2.85
N SER A 110 -19.46 -36.87 3.22
CA SER A 110 -20.64 -36.81 2.36
C SER A 110 -21.14 -35.37 2.17
N HIS A 111 -21.14 -34.88 0.92
CA HIS A 111 -21.55 -33.52 0.60
C HIS A 111 -22.39 -33.40 -0.67
N ASN A 112 -23.17 -32.33 -0.77
CA ASN A 112 -24.01 -31.99 -1.93
C ASN A 112 -23.38 -30.91 -2.83
N PHE A 113 -22.06 -30.74 -2.76
CA PHE A 113 -21.37 -29.80 -3.63
C PHE A 113 -21.45 -30.22 -5.10
N ASN A 114 -21.23 -29.27 -6.00
CA ASN A 114 -21.32 -29.54 -7.43
C ASN A 114 -20.06 -30.33 -7.87
N LYS A 115 -20.26 -31.60 -8.24
CA LYS A 115 -19.18 -32.52 -8.63
C LYS A 115 -18.60 -32.19 -10.01
N GLU A 116 -19.43 -31.78 -10.97
CA GLU A 116 -18.97 -31.39 -12.32
C GLU A 116 -18.00 -30.22 -12.29
N ARG A 117 -18.28 -29.23 -11.44
CA ARG A 117 -17.49 -28.00 -11.30
C ARG A 117 -16.50 -28.05 -10.14
N GLN A 118 -16.52 -29.12 -9.35
CA GLN A 118 -15.69 -29.31 -8.15
C GLN A 118 -15.73 -28.08 -7.22
N LEU A 119 -16.93 -27.61 -6.89
CA LEU A 119 -17.16 -26.33 -6.23
C LEU A 119 -18.23 -26.41 -5.14
N ALA A 120 -17.89 -25.94 -3.94
CA ALA A 120 -18.87 -25.66 -2.89
C ALA A 120 -19.83 -24.53 -3.29
N GLY A 121 -21.03 -24.46 -2.69
CA GLY A 121 -22.04 -23.43 -2.99
C GLY A 121 -21.62 -22.00 -2.60
N LYS A 122 -22.27 -20.98 -3.17
CA LYS A 122 -22.04 -19.58 -2.76
C LYS A 122 -22.61 -19.31 -1.36
N ASP A 123 -23.78 -19.85 -1.06
CA ASP A 123 -24.42 -19.68 0.25
C ASP A 123 -23.63 -20.38 1.36
N GLY A 124 -23.08 -21.56 1.06
CA GLY A 124 -22.16 -22.24 1.98
C GLY A 124 -20.92 -21.43 2.35
N LEU A 125 -20.38 -20.65 1.39
CA LEU A 125 -19.28 -19.71 1.67
C LEU A 125 -19.74 -18.55 2.57
N TYR A 126 -20.90 -17.95 2.30
CA TYR A 126 -21.42 -16.85 3.13
C TYR A 126 -21.70 -17.33 4.56
N ASP A 127 -22.27 -18.53 4.71
CA ASP A 127 -22.53 -19.13 6.01
C ASP A 127 -21.23 -19.49 6.75
N PHE A 128 -20.20 -19.96 6.05
CA PHE A 128 -18.87 -20.20 6.61
C PHE A 128 -18.25 -18.91 7.13
N LEU A 129 -18.28 -17.83 6.35
CA LEU A 129 -17.76 -16.52 6.78
C LEU A 129 -18.56 -15.94 7.96
N LYS A 130 -19.88 -16.19 8.01
CA LYS A 130 -20.73 -15.77 9.13
C LYS A 130 -20.40 -16.53 10.42
N ARG A 131 -20.02 -17.81 10.33
CA ARG A 131 -19.57 -18.61 11.48
C ARG A 131 -18.13 -18.30 11.90
N ASN A 132 -17.29 -17.83 10.98
CA ASN A 132 -15.88 -17.53 11.21
C ASN A 132 -15.59 -16.03 11.06
N PRO A 133 -15.94 -15.19 12.06
CA PRO A 133 -15.80 -13.73 11.97
C PRO A 133 -14.35 -13.25 11.88
N LYS A 134 -13.36 -14.14 12.12
CA LYS A 134 -11.92 -13.87 11.94
C LYS A 134 -11.53 -13.65 10.48
N ILE A 135 -12.33 -14.13 9.52
CA ILE A 135 -12.06 -14.00 8.08
C ILE A 135 -12.96 -12.92 7.49
N SER A 136 -12.37 -11.96 6.79
CA SER A 136 -13.10 -10.90 6.10
C SER A 136 -12.63 -10.73 4.66
N LEU A 137 -13.54 -10.34 3.77
CA LEU A 137 -13.18 -10.05 2.37
C LEU A 137 -12.45 -8.72 2.30
N ARG A 138 -11.21 -8.74 1.83
CA ARG A 138 -10.35 -7.56 1.62
C ARG A 138 -9.86 -7.51 0.18
N GLN A 139 -9.54 -6.31 -0.29
CA GLN A 139 -8.83 -6.12 -1.55
C GLN A 139 -7.32 -6.21 -1.25
N PRO A 140 -6.55 -7.08 -1.93
CA PRO A 140 -5.11 -7.14 -1.72
C PRO A 140 -4.46 -5.85 -2.22
N GLU A 141 -3.50 -5.35 -1.45
CA GLU A 141 -2.61 -4.27 -1.87
C GLU A 141 -1.41 -4.88 -2.62
N GLY A 142 -0.98 -4.23 -3.69
CA GLY A 142 0.08 -4.76 -4.55
C GLY A 142 1.46 -4.55 -3.92
N THR A 143 1.96 -5.55 -3.19
CA THR A 143 3.32 -5.58 -2.66
C THR A 143 4.22 -6.41 -3.58
N SER A 144 5.36 -5.88 -4.02
CA SER A 144 6.29 -6.64 -4.87
C SER A 144 6.99 -7.75 -4.06
N LEU A 145 7.33 -8.86 -4.72
CA LEU A 145 8.05 -9.98 -4.09
C LEU A 145 9.37 -9.53 -3.45
N ASN A 146 10.08 -8.58 -4.07
CA ASN A 146 11.30 -7.99 -3.53
C ASN A 146 11.06 -7.21 -2.22
N ARG A 147 9.90 -6.53 -2.07
CA ARG A 147 9.51 -5.87 -0.80
C ARG A 147 9.21 -6.89 0.30
N ILE A 148 8.59 -8.01 -0.06
CA ILE A 148 8.28 -9.09 0.88
C ILE A 148 9.57 -9.77 1.36
N ALA A 149 10.51 -10.07 0.47
CA ALA A 149 11.76 -10.74 0.85
C ALA A 149 12.75 -9.81 1.57
N ALA A 150 12.77 -8.51 1.24
CA ALA A 150 13.70 -7.54 1.82
C ALA A 150 13.29 -7.05 3.21
N PHE A 151 12.00 -7.06 3.55
CA PHE A 151 11.54 -6.77 4.91
C PHE A 151 11.76 -8.00 5.81
N ASN A 152 13.02 -8.29 6.13
CA ASN A 152 13.41 -9.36 7.04
C ASN A 152 13.80 -8.79 8.42
N ALA A 153 13.78 -9.66 9.42
CA ALA A 153 14.03 -9.26 10.81
C ALA A 153 15.47 -8.77 11.03
N ASP A 154 16.45 -9.35 10.34
CA ASP A 154 17.87 -9.03 10.52
C ASP A 154 18.22 -7.63 9.98
N GLU A 155 17.77 -7.29 8.78
CA GLU A 155 17.95 -5.97 8.17
C GLU A 155 17.22 -4.88 8.95
N THR A 156 16.00 -5.19 9.42
CA THR A 156 15.23 -4.26 10.27
C THR A 156 15.94 -4.02 11.60
N LYS A 157 16.44 -5.09 12.23
CA LYS A 157 17.21 -5.01 13.48
C LYS A 157 18.53 -4.25 13.29
N ARG A 158 19.22 -4.48 12.16
CA ARG A 158 20.45 -3.75 11.81
C ARG A 158 20.19 -2.27 11.63
N PHE A 159 19.10 -1.90 10.96
CA PHE A 159 18.68 -0.51 10.81
C PHE A 159 18.43 0.15 12.17
N TYR A 160 17.60 -0.45 13.03
CA TYR A 160 17.32 0.14 14.35
C TYR A 160 18.55 0.18 15.25
N SER A 161 19.45 -0.79 15.15
CA SER A 161 20.73 -0.78 15.86
C SER A 161 21.61 0.41 15.42
N ASN A 162 21.76 0.62 14.10
CA ASN A 162 22.50 1.76 13.57
C ASN A 162 21.85 3.10 13.96
N LEU A 163 20.53 3.19 13.84
CA LEU A 163 19.77 4.38 14.21
C LEU A 163 19.93 4.67 15.71
N LYS A 164 19.85 3.65 16.57
CA LYS A 164 20.06 3.78 18.02
C LYS A 164 21.43 4.33 18.34
N ASN A 165 22.49 3.80 17.74
CA ASN A 165 23.86 4.27 17.97
C ASN A 165 24.03 5.76 17.60
N VAL A 166 23.41 6.19 16.49
CA VAL A 166 23.47 7.57 16.02
C VAL A 166 22.65 8.49 16.94
N ILE A 167 21.45 8.08 17.34
CA ILE A 167 20.60 8.84 18.28
C ILE A 167 21.26 8.96 19.65
N GLU A 168 21.87 7.90 20.19
CA GLU A 168 22.53 7.92 21.50
C GLU A 168 23.78 8.81 21.51
N LYS A 169 24.53 8.82 20.40
CA LYS A 169 25.75 9.63 20.26
C LYS A 169 25.47 11.13 20.21
N PHE A 170 24.50 11.56 19.41
CA PHE A 170 24.25 13.00 19.16
C PHE A 170 23.01 13.54 19.89
N LYS A 171 22.17 12.66 20.44
CA LYS A 171 20.97 13.00 21.24
C LYS A 171 20.02 13.97 20.53
N PHE A 172 19.72 13.68 19.27
CA PHE A 172 18.84 14.52 18.44
C PHE A 172 17.46 14.71 19.08
N GLN A 173 16.99 15.95 19.07
CA GLN A 173 15.61 16.29 19.43
C GLN A 173 14.64 16.00 18.27
N ALA A 174 13.33 15.92 18.55
CA ALA A 174 12.30 15.62 17.56
C ALA A 174 12.32 16.56 16.33
N ASN A 175 12.63 17.84 16.55
CA ASN A 175 12.74 18.88 15.52
C ASN A 175 14.03 18.78 14.69
N ARG A 176 14.95 17.88 15.05
CA ARG A 176 16.24 17.63 14.39
C ARG A 176 16.32 16.25 13.74
N ILE A 177 15.22 15.50 13.71
CA ILE A 177 15.12 14.22 13.00
C ILE A 177 14.18 14.42 11.84
N PHE A 178 14.68 14.27 10.63
CA PHE A 178 13.97 14.50 9.38
C PHE A 178 13.86 13.23 8.55
N ASN A 179 12.79 13.17 7.77
CA ASN A 179 12.57 12.14 6.78
C ASN A 179 12.34 12.77 5.41
N MET A 180 13.10 12.34 4.40
CA MET A 180 12.97 12.76 3.01
C MET A 180 12.58 11.57 2.12
N ASP A 181 11.71 11.85 1.15
CA ASP A 181 11.28 10.88 0.15
C ASP A 181 10.70 11.57 -1.09
N GLU A 182 10.73 10.89 -2.23
CA GLU A 182 10.17 11.36 -3.50
C GLU A 182 8.80 10.75 -3.82
N THR A 183 7.95 11.55 -4.47
CA THR A 183 6.73 11.05 -5.10
C THR A 183 6.56 11.62 -6.50
N GLY A 184 6.06 10.79 -7.41
CA GLY A 184 5.66 11.22 -8.75
C GLY A 184 4.32 11.97 -8.73
N LEU A 185 4.29 13.14 -9.36
CA LEU A 185 3.09 13.87 -9.77
C LEU A 185 2.86 13.63 -11.25
N THR A 186 1.65 13.30 -11.66
CA THR A 186 1.34 13.08 -13.08
C THR A 186 0.35 14.11 -13.58
N THR A 187 0.52 14.57 -14.83
CA THR A 187 -0.49 15.38 -15.52
C THR A 187 -1.78 14.62 -15.81
N ILE A 188 -1.76 13.27 -15.71
CA ILE A 188 -2.96 12.44 -15.80
C ILE A 188 -3.25 11.87 -14.41
N GLN A 189 -4.07 12.59 -13.65
CA GLN A 189 -4.50 12.12 -12.35
C GLN A 189 -5.43 10.92 -12.53
N LYS A 190 -4.92 9.71 -12.27
CA LYS A 190 -5.72 8.49 -12.32
C LYS A 190 -6.76 8.56 -11.21
N LYS A 191 -8.02 8.37 -11.59
CA LYS A 191 -9.16 8.22 -10.68
C LYS A 191 -8.79 7.30 -9.52
N CYS A 192 -8.81 7.83 -8.29
CA CYS A 192 -8.63 6.99 -7.12
C CYS A 192 -9.76 5.95 -7.08
N PRO A 193 -9.45 4.63 -6.96
CA PRO A 193 -10.46 3.57 -7.02
C PRO A 193 -11.57 3.70 -5.96
N LYS A 194 -11.27 4.40 -4.85
CA LYS A 194 -12.21 4.62 -3.74
C LYS A 194 -13.28 5.68 -4.04
N VAL A 195 -13.08 6.57 -5.03
CA VAL A 195 -13.90 7.79 -5.23
C VAL A 195 -14.73 7.76 -6.52
N SER A 196 -14.55 6.79 -7.41
CA SER A 196 -15.08 6.90 -8.78
C SER A 196 -15.83 5.65 -9.28
N LYS A 197 -16.85 5.22 -8.54
CA LYS A 197 -17.90 4.38 -9.13
C LYS A 197 -18.87 5.29 -9.87
N VAL A 198 -18.93 5.16 -11.20
CA VAL A 198 -19.86 5.90 -12.04
C VAL A 198 -21.12 5.06 -12.24
N TYR A 199 -22.30 5.67 -12.19
CA TYR A 199 -23.52 4.99 -12.62
C TYR A 199 -23.46 4.75 -14.13
N GLY A 200 -23.85 3.56 -14.57
CA GLY A 200 -23.86 3.18 -15.97
C GLY A 200 -24.96 2.18 -16.28
N PRO A 201 -25.26 1.95 -17.57
CA PRO A 201 -26.34 1.06 -17.98
C PRO A 201 -26.13 -0.36 -17.46
N LYS A 202 -27.21 -0.96 -16.94
CA LYS A 202 -27.19 -2.34 -16.43
C LYS A 202 -26.83 -3.30 -17.58
N GLY A 203 -25.81 -4.13 -17.39
CA GLY A 203 -25.34 -5.10 -18.40
C GLY A 203 -24.11 -4.64 -19.20
N VAL A 204 -23.71 -3.37 -19.11
CA VAL A 204 -22.49 -2.86 -19.74
C VAL A 204 -21.30 -3.07 -18.81
N LYS A 205 -20.28 -3.80 -19.26
CA LYS A 205 -19.07 -4.11 -18.47
C LYS A 205 -18.03 -2.99 -18.48
N LYS A 206 -18.10 -2.07 -19.44
CA LYS A 206 -17.14 -0.97 -19.63
C LYS A 206 -17.91 0.35 -19.77
N VAL A 207 -17.83 1.20 -18.76
CA VAL A 207 -18.28 2.59 -18.86
C VAL A 207 -17.05 3.41 -19.26
N GLY A 208 -17.09 4.06 -20.42
CA GLY A 208 -16.01 4.93 -20.87
C GLY A 208 -15.84 6.12 -19.94
N ALA A 209 -14.61 6.51 -19.66
CA ALA A 209 -14.28 7.76 -18.99
C ALA A 209 -13.35 8.55 -19.90
N ALA A 210 -13.70 9.79 -20.22
CA ALA A 210 -12.80 10.71 -20.91
C ALA A 210 -11.56 10.91 -20.04
N ILE A 211 -10.37 10.74 -20.63
CA ILE A 211 -9.08 11.08 -20.04
C ILE A 211 -8.44 12.17 -20.89
N SER A 212 -7.80 13.13 -20.24
CA SER A 212 -7.29 14.34 -20.89
C SER A 212 -6.12 14.10 -21.88
N ALA A 213 -5.43 12.94 -21.78
CA ALA A 213 -4.37 12.53 -22.71
C ALA A 213 -4.08 11.01 -22.62
N GLU A 214 -3.37 10.44 -23.60
CA GLU A 214 -2.99 9.01 -23.62
C GLU A 214 -1.77 8.68 -22.73
N ARG A 215 -0.79 9.59 -22.62
CA ARG A 215 0.40 9.46 -21.76
C ARG A 215 0.66 10.75 -21.00
N GLY A 216 0.67 10.66 -19.67
CA GLY A 216 0.97 11.78 -18.79
C GLY A 216 2.47 11.94 -18.64
N ARG A 217 2.92 13.18 -18.42
CA ARG A 217 4.29 13.43 -17.95
C ARG A 217 4.30 13.31 -16.43
N THR A 218 5.36 12.72 -15.90
CA THR A 218 5.58 12.59 -14.46
C THR A 218 6.66 13.59 -14.04
N ILE A 219 6.36 14.37 -13.01
CA ILE A 219 7.25 15.28 -12.31
C ILE A 219 7.60 14.63 -10.98
N THR A 220 8.84 14.76 -10.54
CA THR A 220 9.22 14.30 -9.19
C THR A 220 9.05 15.43 -8.19
N ALA A 221 8.34 15.17 -7.09
CA ALA A 221 8.28 16.07 -5.95
C ALA A 221 9.02 15.44 -4.77
N VAL A 222 9.97 16.17 -4.21
CA VAL A 222 10.74 15.79 -3.02
C VAL A 222 10.11 16.44 -1.80
N PHE A 223 9.67 15.63 -0.84
CA PHE A 223 9.12 16.09 0.42
C PHE A 223 10.10 15.80 1.56
N CYS A 224 10.06 16.63 2.60
CA CYS A 224 10.81 16.38 3.82
C CYS A 224 10.06 16.91 5.04
N MET A 225 10.01 16.12 6.11
CA MET A 225 9.32 16.46 7.35
C MET A 225 10.09 16.00 8.59
N SER A 226 9.97 16.73 9.70
CA SER A 226 10.60 16.39 10.97
C SER A 226 9.69 15.60 11.90
N ALA A 227 10.28 14.92 12.89
CA ALA A 227 9.54 14.17 13.89
C ALA A 227 8.71 15.06 14.83
N SER A 228 9.04 16.35 14.93
CA SER A 228 8.21 17.37 15.60
C SER A 228 7.03 17.89 14.75
N GLY A 229 6.99 17.54 13.47
CA GLY A 229 5.95 17.95 12.53
C GLY A 229 6.20 19.25 11.78
N TYR A 230 7.46 19.66 11.65
CA TYR A 230 7.88 20.73 10.75
C TYR A 230 8.10 20.18 9.33
N TYR A 231 7.72 20.93 8.30
CA TYR A 231 7.90 20.54 6.90
C TYR A 231 8.88 21.48 6.20
N ILE A 232 9.82 20.90 5.45
CA ILE A 232 10.67 21.64 4.54
C ILE A 232 9.87 21.92 3.26
N PRO A 233 9.89 23.15 2.72
CA PRO A 233 9.26 23.43 1.44
C PRO A 233 9.74 22.44 0.36
N PRO A 234 8.82 21.87 -0.44
CA PRO A 234 9.16 20.78 -1.34
C PRO A 234 10.06 21.25 -2.49
N MET A 235 10.76 20.31 -3.11
CA MET A 235 11.44 20.53 -4.39
C MET A 235 10.65 19.85 -5.52
N LEU A 236 10.47 20.51 -6.65
CA LEU A 236 9.85 19.95 -7.85
C LEU A 236 10.89 19.80 -8.97
N ILE A 237 10.90 18.65 -9.64
CA ILE A 237 11.84 18.33 -10.74
C ILE A 237 11.04 18.04 -12.02
N TYR A 238 11.12 18.96 -12.97
CA TYR A 238 10.39 18.90 -14.23
C TYR A 238 11.18 18.11 -15.30
N PRO A 239 10.52 17.27 -16.14
CA PRO A 239 11.16 16.58 -17.26
C PRO A 239 11.43 17.53 -18.43
N ARG A 240 12.32 18.50 -18.24
CA ARG A 240 12.65 19.59 -19.17
C ARG A 240 14.16 19.85 -19.17
N LYS A 241 14.65 20.47 -20.25
CA LYS A 241 16.05 20.93 -20.36
C LYS A 241 16.29 22.30 -19.75
N ARG A 242 15.26 23.14 -19.69
CA ARG A 242 15.35 24.53 -19.22
C ARG A 242 14.16 24.85 -18.34
N MET A 243 14.43 25.60 -17.28
CA MET A 243 13.41 26.12 -16.40
C MET A 243 12.69 27.30 -17.08
N ALA A 244 11.37 27.39 -16.88
CA ALA A 244 10.55 28.50 -17.34
C ALA A 244 9.86 29.12 -16.12
N PRO A 245 9.75 30.47 -16.01
CA PRO A 245 9.15 31.12 -14.85
C PRO A 245 7.74 30.61 -14.52
N MET A 246 6.95 30.33 -15.57
CA MET A 246 5.59 29.81 -15.50
C MET A 246 5.45 28.48 -14.72
N LEU A 247 6.53 27.69 -14.62
CA LEU A 247 6.50 26.42 -13.89
C LEU A 247 6.48 26.61 -12.36
N GLN A 248 6.74 27.82 -11.87
CA GLN A 248 6.73 28.16 -10.44
C GLN A 248 5.45 28.86 -10.00
N ASN A 249 4.56 29.18 -10.95
CA ASN A 249 3.37 29.98 -10.71
C ASN A 249 2.51 29.38 -9.59
N ASN A 250 2.18 30.21 -8.60
CA ASN A 250 1.34 29.86 -7.46
C ASN A 250 1.78 28.61 -6.68
N GLY A 251 3.04 28.20 -6.83
CA GLY A 251 3.59 27.06 -6.11
C GLY A 251 3.89 27.39 -4.63
N PRO A 252 4.32 26.39 -3.84
CA PRO A 252 4.55 26.60 -2.42
C PRO A 252 5.64 27.65 -2.17
N ILE A 253 5.41 28.50 -1.17
CA ILE A 253 6.38 29.52 -0.78
C ILE A 253 7.65 28.83 -0.28
N GLY A 254 8.80 29.28 -0.78
CA GLY A 254 10.10 28.72 -0.44
C GLY A 254 10.41 27.39 -1.13
N ALA A 255 9.54 26.83 -1.98
CA ALA A 255 9.86 25.63 -2.74
C ALA A 255 11.02 25.85 -3.73
N SER A 256 11.73 24.77 -4.04
CA SER A 256 12.77 24.76 -5.08
C SER A 256 12.23 24.12 -6.36
N TYR A 257 12.62 24.65 -7.53
CA TYR A 257 12.09 24.19 -8.82
C TYR A 257 13.24 23.93 -9.80
N MET A 258 13.45 22.66 -10.12
CA MET A 258 14.57 22.18 -10.92
C MET A 258 14.09 21.45 -12.18
N CYS A 259 15.02 21.17 -13.09
CA CYS A 259 14.75 20.48 -14.34
C CYS A 259 15.74 19.33 -14.54
N SER A 260 15.26 18.19 -15.03
CA SER A 260 16.10 17.10 -15.50
C SER A 260 15.57 16.52 -16.80
N LYS A 261 16.42 15.82 -17.58
CA LYS A 261 16.03 15.28 -18.90
C LYS A 261 14.82 14.34 -18.81
N ASN A 262 14.72 13.56 -17.74
CA ASN A 262 13.69 12.54 -17.54
C ASN A 262 12.70 12.90 -16.42
N GLY A 263 12.92 14.00 -15.68
CA GLY A 263 12.09 14.41 -14.54
C GLY A 263 12.39 13.67 -13.24
N TRP A 264 13.44 12.84 -13.22
CA TRP A 264 13.90 12.13 -12.02
C TRP A 264 15.03 12.92 -11.33
N ILE A 265 15.21 12.66 -10.04
CA ILE A 265 16.36 13.15 -9.29
C ILE A 265 17.63 12.41 -9.74
N ASN A 266 18.76 13.11 -9.74
CA ASN A 266 20.09 12.57 -9.95
C ASN A 266 21.02 13.10 -8.84
N SER A 267 22.29 12.68 -8.81
CA SER A 267 23.21 13.06 -7.74
C SER A 267 23.48 14.57 -7.66
N GLU A 268 23.51 15.27 -8.79
CA GLU A 268 23.65 16.74 -8.84
C GLU A 268 22.43 17.44 -8.22
N LEU A 269 21.23 17.05 -8.63
CA LEU A 269 19.98 17.61 -8.10
C LEU A 269 19.74 17.23 -6.64
N PHE A 270 20.26 16.09 -6.19
CA PHE A 270 20.24 15.73 -4.77
C PHE A 270 21.15 16.65 -3.95
N LEU A 271 22.31 17.04 -4.48
CA LEU A 271 23.16 18.04 -3.84
C LEU A 271 22.48 19.42 -3.80
N ASP A 272 21.82 19.84 -4.88
CA ASP A 272 20.99 21.06 -4.89
C ASP A 272 19.87 20.99 -3.84
N TRP A 273 19.27 19.80 -3.68
CA TRP A 273 18.27 19.56 -2.63
C TRP A 273 18.88 19.64 -1.23
N LEU A 274 20.10 19.15 -1.02
CA LEU A 274 20.81 19.27 0.27
C LEU A 274 21.12 20.73 0.62
N HIS A 275 21.51 21.56 -0.35
CA HIS A 275 21.66 23.00 -0.15
C HIS A 275 20.33 23.65 0.26
N HIS A 276 19.25 23.28 -0.42
CA HIS A 276 17.90 23.72 -0.07
C HIS A 276 17.50 23.27 1.34
N PHE A 277 17.74 22.01 1.69
CA PHE A 277 17.48 21.46 3.01
C PHE A 277 18.27 22.20 4.10
N GLN A 278 19.57 22.40 3.91
CA GLN A 278 20.44 23.11 4.84
C GLN A 278 19.97 24.54 5.10
N LYS A 279 19.54 25.25 4.05
CA LYS A 279 19.00 26.61 4.15
C LYS A 279 17.76 26.70 5.06
N HIS A 280 16.91 25.68 5.02
CA HIS A 280 15.67 25.65 5.80
C HIS A 280 15.81 25.02 7.18
N ALA A 281 16.64 23.98 7.31
CA ALA A 281 16.81 23.22 8.54
C ALA A 281 17.88 23.85 9.46
N LYS A 282 18.85 24.58 8.88
CA LYS A 282 19.90 25.34 9.57
C LYS A 282 20.66 24.54 10.63
N PRO A 283 21.26 23.39 10.26
CA PRO A 283 22.09 22.62 11.19
C PRO A 283 23.33 23.41 11.61
N THR A 284 23.83 23.13 12.81
CA THR A 284 25.09 23.68 13.34
C THR A 284 25.86 22.59 14.08
N GLU A 285 27.12 22.84 14.43
CA GLU A 285 27.92 21.88 15.20
C GLU A 285 27.27 21.50 16.54
N SER A 286 26.73 22.49 17.24
CA SER A 286 26.04 22.29 18.54
C SER A 286 24.62 21.73 18.41
N ASP A 287 24.02 21.80 17.23
CA ASP A 287 22.65 21.38 16.97
C ASP A 287 22.57 20.65 15.62
N PRO A 288 23.18 19.44 15.54
CA PRO A 288 23.26 18.67 14.30
C PRO A 288 21.90 18.06 13.95
N ILE A 289 21.75 17.61 12.71
CA ILE A 289 20.50 17.04 12.20
C ILE A 289 20.70 15.59 11.77
N LEU A 290 19.71 14.76 12.07
CA LEU A 290 19.57 13.42 11.51
C LEU A 290 18.61 13.45 10.32
N LEU A 291 19.07 13.03 9.15
CA LEU A 291 18.27 12.85 7.94
C LEU A 291 18.11 11.36 7.62
N VAL A 292 16.86 10.89 7.60
CA VAL A 292 16.48 9.53 7.23
C VAL A 292 15.89 9.55 5.82
N LEU A 293 16.42 8.72 4.93
CA LEU A 293 16.02 8.64 3.53
C LEU A 293 16.18 7.22 2.98
N ASP A 294 15.65 6.94 1.79
CA ASP A 294 15.80 5.63 1.18
C ASP A 294 17.20 5.45 0.54
N ASN A 295 17.55 4.19 0.29
CA ASN A 295 18.82 3.81 -0.32
C ASN A 295 18.73 3.86 -1.85
N CYS A 296 18.70 5.08 -2.42
CA CYS A 296 18.71 5.31 -3.86
C CYS A 296 20.12 5.66 -4.36
N SER A 297 20.49 5.23 -5.57
CA SER A 297 21.81 5.51 -6.14
C SER A 297 22.06 7.02 -6.36
N SER A 298 21.01 7.82 -6.57
CA SER A 298 21.12 9.28 -6.64
C SER A 298 21.54 9.92 -5.32
N HIS A 299 21.30 9.27 -4.18
CA HIS A 299 21.62 9.80 -2.85
C HIS A 299 23.08 9.55 -2.46
N ILE A 300 23.76 8.69 -3.21
CA ILE A 300 25.11 8.23 -2.90
C ILE A 300 26.08 8.93 -3.85
N SER A 301 26.69 10.00 -3.36
CA SER A 301 27.85 10.64 -4.01
C SER A 301 28.85 11.14 -2.98
N ILE A 302 30.10 11.32 -3.40
CA ILE A 302 31.17 11.83 -2.53
C ILE A 302 30.88 13.28 -2.16
N GLU A 303 30.34 14.04 -3.10
CA GLU A 303 29.96 15.44 -2.95
C GLU A 303 28.85 15.60 -1.91
N ALA A 304 27.79 14.78 -1.98
CA ALA A 304 26.71 14.77 -1.00
C ALA A 304 27.21 14.37 0.39
N TYR A 305 28.10 13.38 0.48
CA TYR A 305 28.70 12.95 1.74
C TYR A 305 29.54 14.07 2.39
N ASN A 306 30.45 14.68 1.62
CA ASN A 306 31.29 15.78 2.11
C ASN A 306 30.43 16.97 2.55
N PHE A 307 29.43 17.34 1.75
CA PHE A 307 28.49 18.41 2.10
C PHE A 307 27.77 18.13 3.42
N CYS A 308 27.21 16.93 3.59
CA CYS A 308 26.51 16.56 4.82
C CYS A 308 27.44 16.61 6.04
N ARG A 309 28.67 16.11 5.89
CA ARG A 309 29.68 16.13 6.96
C ARG A 309 30.04 17.56 7.36
N GLU A 310 30.31 18.43 6.40
CA GLU A 310 30.66 19.84 6.63
C GLU A 310 29.52 20.66 7.22
N ASN A 311 28.27 20.24 6.99
CA ASN A 311 27.07 20.93 7.47
C ASN A 311 26.40 20.22 8.66
N HIS A 312 27.08 19.29 9.34
CA HIS A 312 26.56 18.59 10.53
C HIS A 312 25.22 17.87 10.28
N ILE A 313 25.06 17.29 9.10
CA ILE A 313 23.93 16.45 8.70
C ILE A 313 24.39 14.99 8.75
N HIS A 314 23.76 14.21 9.61
CA HIS A 314 23.98 12.78 9.73
C HIS A 314 22.92 12.04 8.93
N MET A 315 23.33 11.26 7.93
CA MET A 315 22.41 10.47 7.12
C MET A 315 22.30 9.04 7.63
N VAL A 316 21.08 8.51 7.68
CA VAL A 316 20.80 7.09 7.89
C VAL A 316 19.86 6.63 6.79
N SER A 317 20.27 5.62 6.02
CA SER A 317 19.45 5.04 4.98
C SER A 317 18.51 3.97 5.51
N LEU A 318 17.29 3.94 4.96
CA LEU A 318 16.35 2.85 5.18
C LEU A 318 16.81 1.59 4.43
N PRO A 319 16.55 0.39 4.98
CA PRO A 319 16.82 -0.84 4.25
C PRO A 319 16.05 -0.90 2.92
N PRO A 320 16.60 -1.52 1.86
CA PRO A 320 15.94 -1.60 0.57
C PRO A 320 14.53 -2.17 0.66
N HIS A 321 13.61 -1.61 -0.13
CA HIS A 321 12.24 -2.09 -0.27
C HIS A 321 11.40 -2.16 1.03
N THR A 322 11.73 -1.35 2.03
CA THR A 322 11.01 -1.30 3.32
C THR A 322 10.06 -0.10 3.47
N SER A 323 9.85 0.67 2.39
CA SER A 323 9.13 1.95 2.45
C SER A 323 7.71 1.85 3.00
N ASP A 324 7.01 0.74 2.74
CA ASP A 324 5.63 0.54 3.21
C ASP A 324 5.54 0.41 4.74
N ASN A 325 6.67 0.21 5.43
CA ASN A 325 6.75 0.03 6.89
C ASN A 325 7.63 1.08 7.58
N LEU A 326 8.74 1.47 6.95
CA LEU A 326 9.78 2.29 7.59
C LEU A 326 9.85 3.73 7.09
N GLN A 327 9.12 4.13 6.04
CA GLN A 327 9.21 5.46 5.45
C GLN A 327 8.05 6.38 5.92
N PRO A 328 8.28 7.29 6.89
CA PRO A 328 7.23 8.15 7.46
C PRO A 328 6.33 8.86 6.44
N LEU A 329 6.92 9.40 5.38
CA LEU A 329 6.20 10.10 4.31
C LEU A 329 5.23 9.18 3.55
N VAL A 330 5.65 7.94 3.27
CA VAL A 330 4.80 6.92 2.61
C VAL A 330 3.64 6.53 3.51
N LEU A 331 3.91 6.32 4.80
CA LEU A 331 2.91 5.87 5.78
C LEU A 331 1.76 6.86 5.99
N THR A 332 2.03 8.17 5.88
CA THR A 332 1.08 9.19 6.37
C THR A 332 0.74 10.30 5.40
N ILE A 333 1.62 10.66 4.45
CA ILE A 333 1.45 11.85 3.61
C ILE A 333 1.11 11.48 2.17
N PHE A 334 1.83 10.55 1.55
CA PHE A 334 1.73 10.35 0.10
C PHE A 334 0.37 9.87 -0.38
N SER A 335 -0.29 8.98 0.36
CA SER A 335 -1.63 8.52 0.00
C SER A 335 -2.69 9.64 0.13
N PRO A 336 -2.81 10.34 1.27
CA PRO A 336 -3.68 11.51 1.39
C PRO A 336 -3.34 12.63 0.39
N PHE A 337 -2.07 12.89 0.14
CA PHE A 337 -1.61 13.90 -0.80
C PHE A 337 -2.06 13.59 -2.23
N LYS A 338 -1.91 12.35 -2.71
CA LYS A 338 -2.41 11.93 -4.03
C LYS A 338 -3.92 12.10 -4.15
N ASN A 339 -4.67 11.84 -3.08
CA ASN A 339 -6.12 12.07 -3.06
C ASN A 339 -6.46 13.56 -3.12
N ALA A 340 -5.79 14.40 -2.32
CA ALA A 340 -5.98 15.84 -2.33
C ALA A 340 -5.65 16.43 -3.71
N LEU A 341 -4.55 15.99 -4.33
CA LEU A 341 -4.12 16.38 -5.67
C LEU A 341 -5.19 16.04 -6.72
N TYR A 342 -5.72 14.81 -6.69
CA TYR A 342 -6.82 14.40 -7.54
C TYR A 342 -8.05 15.30 -7.38
N LEU A 343 -8.48 15.57 -6.14
CA LEU A 343 -9.64 16.42 -5.87
C LEU A 343 -9.43 17.87 -6.33
N THR A 344 -8.22 18.42 -6.17
CA THR A 344 -7.92 19.77 -6.66
C THR A 344 -7.86 19.85 -8.18
N SER A 345 -7.60 18.72 -8.85
CA SER A 345 -7.53 18.65 -10.30
C SER A 345 -8.86 18.41 -11.01
N THR A 346 -9.94 18.05 -10.30
CA THR A 346 -11.21 17.64 -10.96
C THR A 346 -11.89 18.76 -11.76
N GLY A 347 -11.54 20.02 -11.50
CA GLY A 347 -12.01 21.17 -12.27
C GLY A 347 -11.17 21.50 -13.53
N HIS A 348 -10.08 20.77 -13.80
CA HIS A 348 -9.21 21.03 -14.94
C HIS A 348 -9.57 20.10 -16.10
N GLU A 349 -9.91 20.66 -17.26
CA GLU A 349 -10.09 19.88 -18.50
C GLU A 349 -8.78 19.22 -18.94
N LYS A 350 -7.67 19.94 -18.76
CA LYS A 350 -6.31 19.48 -19.04
C LYS A 350 -5.32 20.06 -18.04
N ILE A 351 -4.49 19.20 -17.47
CA ILE A 351 -3.42 19.58 -16.57
C ILE A 351 -2.12 19.63 -17.37
N MET A 352 -1.48 20.79 -17.38
CA MET A 352 -0.17 21.02 -17.98
C MET A 352 0.90 21.06 -16.89
N ASP A 353 2.18 20.99 -17.29
CA ASP A 353 3.30 21.09 -16.35
C ASP A 353 3.24 22.39 -15.53
N TYR A 354 2.73 23.49 -16.11
CA TYR A 354 2.64 24.80 -15.47
C TYR A 354 1.62 24.85 -14.32
N ASP A 355 0.62 23.96 -14.34
CA ASP A 355 -0.43 23.92 -13.31
C ASP A 355 0.01 23.10 -12.09
N LEU A 356 1.05 22.27 -12.24
CA LEU A 356 1.42 21.28 -11.22
C LEU A 356 1.99 21.90 -9.95
N ALA A 357 2.66 23.05 -10.03
CA ALA A 357 3.13 23.77 -8.86
C ALA A 357 1.96 24.27 -8.00
N GLU A 358 0.97 24.91 -8.63
CA GLU A 358 -0.24 25.38 -7.97
C GLU A 358 -1.07 24.24 -7.38
N LEU A 359 -1.28 23.16 -8.15
CA LEU A 359 -2.00 21.99 -7.70
C LEU A 359 -1.30 21.30 -6.52
N LEU A 360 0.03 21.17 -6.59
CA LEU A 360 0.82 20.66 -5.47
C LEU A 360 0.66 21.56 -4.25
N ASN A 361 0.73 22.88 -4.41
CA ASN A 361 0.57 23.82 -3.29
C ASN A 361 -0.79 23.64 -2.60
N LYS A 362 -1.89 23.63 -3.37
CA LYS A 362 -3.24 23.42 -2.84
C LYS A 362 -3.39 22.08 -2.14
N ALA A 363 -2.79 21.01 -2.68
CA ALA A 363 -2.83 19.68 -2.07
C ALA A 363 -1.95 19.58 -0.82
N PHE A 364 -0.75 20.16 -0.86
CA PHE A 364 0.21 20.16 0.23
C PHE A 364 -0.33 20.91 1.44
N MET A 365 -0.86 22.13 1.25
CA MET A 365 -1.46 22.92 2.33
C MET A 365 -2.63 22.22 3.03
N LYS A 366 -3.33 21.30 2.35
CA LYS A 366 -4.41 20.51 2.95
C LYS A 366 -3.93 19.30 3.75
N VAL A 367 -2.75 18.74 3.43
CA VAL A 367 -2.30 17.43 3.93
C VAL A 367 -1.11 17.53 4.87
N ALA A 368 -0.28 18.56 4.75
CA ALA A 368 0.91 18.80 5.56
C ALA A 368 0.57 19.30 6.98
N ALA A 369 -0.24 18.51 7.70
CA ALA A 369 -0.59 18.75 9.09
C ALA A 369 0.49 18.17 10.01
N MET A 370 0.87 18.92 11.06
CA MET A 370 1.86 18.51 12.06
C MET A 370 1.61 17.09 12.61
N GLU A 371 0.36 16.75 12.91
CA GLU A 371 -0.04 15.44 13.41
C GLU A 371 0.31 14.29 12.47
N LYS A 372 0.28 14.52 11.15
CA LYS A 372 0.59 13.49 10.16
C LYS A 372 2.08 13.16 10.18
N ALA A 373 2.93 14.18 10.24
CA ALA A 373 4.37 13.98 10.38
C ALA A 373 4.71 13.24 11.69
N VAL A 374 4.22 13.72 12.83
CA VAL A 374 4.44 13.06 14.14
C VAL A 374 3.96 11.62 14.11
N SER A 375 2.76 11.36 13.55
CA SER A 375 2.24 10.00 13.42
C SER A 375 3.08 9.15 12.47
N GLY A 376 3.68 9.72 11.43
CA GLY A 376 4.53 8.99 10.47
C GLY A 376 5.74 8.39 11.15
N PHE A 377 6.45 9.20 11.95
CA PHE A 377 7.61 8.73 12.72
C PHE A 377 7.24 7.72 13.81
N ARG A 378 6.09 7.91 14.47
CA ARG A 378 5.59 6.95 15.48
C ARG A 378 5.18 5.61 14.85
N CYS A 379 4.63 5.63 13.64
CA CYS A 379 4.25 4.42 12.91
C CYS A 379 5.48 3.65 12.42
N SER A 380 6.53 4.33 12.00
CA SER A 380 7.79 3.69 11.57
C SER A 380 8.72 3.30 12.73
N GLY A 381 8.41 3.66 13.97
CA GLY A 381 9.28 3.37 15.13
C GLY A 381 10.61 4.14 15.13
N ILE A 382 10.76 5.14 14.26
CA ILE A 382 11.98 5.97 14.19
C ILE A 382 11.98 6.99 15.33
N TYR A 383 10.82 7.58 15.64
CA TYR A 383 10.70 8.54 16.73
C TYR A 383 9.28 8.54 17.37
N PRO A 384 9.15 8.29 18.69
CA PRO A 384 10.18 7.77 19.58
C PRO A 384 10.78 6.47 19.05
N LEU A 385 12.07 6.24 19.33
CA LEU A 385 12.77 5.05 18.87
C LEU A 385 12.14 3.80 19.50
N ASP A 386 11.63 2.91 18.66
CA ASP A 386 10.97 1.67 19.04
C ASP A 386 11.49 0.52 18.15
N PRO A 387 12.62 -0.12 18.53
CA PRO A 387 13.21 -1.22 17.77
C PRO A 387 12.32 -2.46 17.70
N ASP A 388 11.40 -2.62 18.65
CA ASP A 388 10.51 -3.79 18.78
C ASP A 388 9.14 -3.54 18.12
N LYS A 389 9.02 -2.47 17.32
CA LYS A 389 7.79 -2.06 16.65
C LYS A 389 7.16 -3.15 15.80
N PHE A 390 7.99 -3.96 15.14
CA PHE A 390 7.56 -5.03 14.25
C PHE A 390 7.75 -6.38 14.92
N ASN A 391 6.66 -7.15 15.00
CA ASN A 391 6.69 -8.50 15.57
C ASN A 391 7.01 -9.56 14.50
N GLU A 392 7.34 -10.78 14.95
CA GLU A 392 7.66 -11.91 14.06
C GLU A 392 6.58 -12.21 13.02
N ASN A 393 5.30 -11.91 13.30
CA ASN A 393 4.22 -12.13 12.35
C ASN A 393 4.30 -11.23 11.11
N VAL A 394 4.92 -10.05 11.21
CA VAL A 394 5.15 -9.15 10.07
C VAL A 394 6.28 -9.70 9.17
N PHE A 395 7.24 -10.42 9.75
CA PHE A 395 8.39 -11.01 9.04
C PHE A 395 8.13 -12.44 8.53
N ALA A 396 7.08 -13.11 9.02
CA ALA A 396 6.68 -14.46 8.60
C ALA A 396 6.67 -14.70 7.08
N PRO A 397 6.27 -13.73 6.24
CA PRO A 397 6.23 -13.95 4.80
C PRO A 397 7.62 -13.93 4.16
N ALA A 398 8.55 -13.10 4.69
CA ALA A 398 9.94 -13.07 4.26
C ALA A 398 10.66 -14.38 4.60
N LYS A 399 10.45 -14.88 5.84
CA LYS A 399 11.06 -16.11 6.37
C LYS A 399 10.71 -17.35 5.54
N GLN A 400 9.44 -17.51 5.19
CA GLN A 400 9.02 -18.64 4.37
C GLN A 400 9.48 -18.51 2.91
N MET A 401 9.50 -17.30 2.34
CA MET A 401 10.04 -17.08 0.99
C MET A 401 11.53 -17.47 0.91
N SER A 402 12.33 -17.14 1.92
CA SER A 402 13.73 -17.61 2.00
C SER A 402 13.83 -19.13 2.14
N GLU A 403 12.93 -19.77 2.89
CA GLU A 403 12.87 -21.23 3.03
C GLU A 403 12.50 -21.92 1.70
N PHE A 404 11.54 -21.37 0.95
CA PHE A 404 11.16 -21.87 -0.38
C PHE A 404 12.32 -21.78 -1.40
N LEU A 405 13.11 -20.71 -1.36
CA LEU A 405 14.27 -20.53 -2.25
C LEU A 405 15.43 -21.49 -1.94
N ILE A 406 15.57 -21.95 -0.69
CA ILE A 406 16.58 -22.94 -0.30
C ILE A 406 16.23 -24.33 -0.86
N VAL A 407 14.93 -24.67 -0.94
CA VAL A 407 14.45 -25.98 -1.40
C VAL A 407 14.61 -26.17 -2.92
N GLU A 408 14.69 -25.09 -3.72
CA GLU A 408 14.82 -25.16 -5.18
C GLU A 408 16.27 -25.29 -5.71
N SER A 409 17.27 -25.43 -4.85
CA SER A 409 18.65 -25.72 -5.29
C SER A 409 18.84 -27.24 -5.52
N PRO A 410 18.97 -27.75 -6.75
CA PRO A 410 19.16 -29.18 -6.95
C PRO A 410 20.60 -29.56 -6.61
N SER A 411 20.74 -30.38 -5.57
CA SER A 411 21.96 -31.14 -5.28
C SER A 411 22.36 -31.99 -6.50
N LYS A 412 23.43 -31.58 -7.21
CA LYS A 412 24.09 -32.43 -8.20
C LYS A 412 25.02 -33.41 -7.47
N HIS A 413 24.48 -34.54 -7.06
CA HIS A 413 25.28 -35.76 -6.91
C HIS A 413 24.85 -36.78 -7.98
N ARG A 414 25.65 -36.91 -9.02
CA ARG A 414 25.84 -38.16 -9.75
C ARG A 414 27.33 -38.37 -9.97
N THR A 415 27.85 -39.33 -9.23
CA THR A 415 29.11 -40.01 -9.52
C THR A 415 29.08 -40.66 -10.90
N PRO A 416 30.18 -40.62 -11.66
CA PRO A 416 30.49 -41.68 -12.61
C PRO A 416 31.70 -42.50 -12.14
N ASN A 417 31.57 -43.82 -12.31
CA ASN A 417 32.59 -44.83 -12.07
C ASN A 417 33.91 -44.56 -12.83
N SER A 418 35.01 -44.97 -12.18
CA SER A 418 36.33 -45.37 -12.73
C SER A 418 36.19 -46.22 -14.01
N SER A 419 37.03 -46.20 -15.05
CA SER A 419 38.50 -46.08 -15.25
C SER A 419 38.79 -46.32 -16.77
N PRO A 420 40.03 -46.35 -17.32
CA PRO A 420 41.28 -45.62 -17.05
C PRO A 420 41.86 -44.88 -18.30
N THR A 421 42.86 -44.03 -18.06
CA THR A 421 43.76 -43.33 -19.02
C THR A 421 44.68 -44.26 -19.82
N PRO A 422 45.27 -43.81 -20.95
CA PRO A 422 46.63 -43.20 -21.00
C PRO A 422 46.64 -41.94 -21.92
N GLU A 423 47.60 -41.01 -22.01
CA GLU A 423 49.03 -40.87 -21.73
C GLU A 423 49.36 -39.36 -21.88
N SER A 424 50.31 -38.83 -21.09
CA SER A 424 50.93 -37.48 -21.17
C SER A 424 52.13 -37.47 -22.15
N PRO A 425 52.73 -36.36 -22.67
CA PRO A 425 53.34 -35.25 -21.88
C PRO A 425 53.42 -33.86 -22.64
N PRO A 426 54.35 -32.92 -22.35
CA PRO A 426 54.33 -31.95 -21.25
C PRO A 426 54.35 -30.46 -21.71
N ASN A 427 54.17 -29.57 -20.72
CA ASN A 427 54.34 -28.09 -20.70
C ASN A 427 55.64 -27.57 -21.40
N PRO A 428 55.80 -26.27 -21.77
CA PRO A 428 55.93 -25.22 -20.73
C PRO A 428 55.66 -23.72 -21.11
N SER A 429 55.67 -22.89 -20.04
CA SER A 429 56.21 -21.50 -19.97
C SER A 429 55.30 -20.28 -20.21
N ASN A 430 54.99 -19.61 -19.09
CA ASN A 430 55.17 -18.17 -18.80
C ASN A 430 55.05 -17.14 -19.94
N ARG A 431 54.10 -16.20 -19.81
CA ARG A 431 54.44 -14.77 -19.75
C ARG A 431 53.29 -13.88 -19.26
N ILE A 432 53.68 -12.98 -18.37
CA ILE A 432 52.96 -11.81 -17.86
C ILE A 432 52.75 -10.81 -19.00
N HIS A 433 51.54 -10.27 -19.16
CA HIS A 433 51.35 -8.92 -19.70
C HIS A 433 50.09 -8.27 -19.10
N ASN A 434 50.28 -7.07 -18.55
CA ASN A 434 49.26 -6.19 -18.00
C ASN A 434 48.51 -5.39 -19.09
N SER A 435 47.22 -5.11 -18.79
CA SER A 435 46.33 -4.01 -19.27
C SER A 435 45.49 -4.27 -20.54
N PRO A 436 44.40 -3.49 -20.77
CA PRO A 436 43.17 -3.35 -19.98
C PRO A 436 41.88 -3.53 -20.84
N ILE A 437 40.73 -3.81 -20.19
CA ILE A 437 39.30 -3.61 -20.58
C ILE A 437 38.84 -4.00 -22.01
N PRO A 438 37.67 -4.67 -22.14
CA PRO A 438 36.69 -4.16 -23.11
C PRO A 438 35.27 -4.00 -22.54
N GLU A 439 34.69 -2.86 -22.90
CA GLU A 439 33.25 -2.58 -22.95
C GLU A 439 32.53 -3.63 -23.83
N CYS A 440 31.40 -4.13 -23.36
CA CYS A 440 30.47 -4.89 -24.20
C CYS A 440 29.42 -3.95 -24.79
N GLN A 441 29.49 -3.81 -26.10
CA GLN A 441 28.46 -3.31 -26.99
C GLN A 441 27.27 -4.27 -27.03
N GLU A 442 26.05 -3.73 -27.08
CA GLU A 442 24.94 -4.36 -27.81
C GLU A 442 24.37 -3.37 -28.81
N ASN A 443 24.63 -3.68 -30.09
CA ASN A 443 23.87 -3.21 -31.23
C ASN A 443 22.48 -3.86 -31.22
N LEU A 444 21.46 -3.15 -31.74
CA LEU A 444 20.80 -3.53 -33.00
C LEU A 444 19.61 -2.59 -33.34
N ASN A 445 19.81 -1.88 -34.45
CA ASN A 445 18.89 -1.69 -35.57
C ASN A 445 17.59 -0.88 -35.40
N SER A 446 17.70 0.38 -35.80
CA SER A 446 16.67 1.17 -36.48
C SER A 446 16.58 0.85 -37.99
N PRO A 447 15.41 1.00 -38.63
CA PRO A 447 15.34 1.38 -40.03
C PRO A 447 15.02 2.88 -40.18
N LYS A 448 15.92 3.62 -40.85
CA LYS A 448 15.59 4.84 -41.61
C LYS A 448 15.31 4.39 -43.05
N ASP A 449 14.28 4.91 -43.71
CA ASP A 449 14.37 5.92 -44.78
C ASP A 449 12.96 5.96 -45.42
N GLN A 450 12.40 7.01 -46.03
CA GLN A 450 12.95 8.16 -46.74
C GLN A 450 11.79 9.15 -47.03
N GLN A 451 12.12 10.46 -47.04
CA GLN A 451 11.75 11.52 -48.04
C GLN A 451 10.28 11.66 -48.55
N ALA A 452 9.74 12.83 -48.89
CA ALA A 452 10.15 14.24 -48.87
C ALA A 452 8.91 15.13 -49.16
N SER A 453 9.03 16.41 -48.78
CA SER A 453 8.51 17.63 -49.42
C SER A 453 7.03 17.73 -49.87
N HIS A 454 6.29 18.66 -49.25
CA HIS A 454 5.68 19.77 -50.00
C HIS A 454 5.46 21.00 -49.10
N MET A 455 5.98 22.14 -49.57
CA MET A 455 5.75 23.46 -49.00
C MET A 455 4.30 23.91 -49.18
N LEU A 456 3.76 24.65 -48.22
CA LEU A 456 2.90 25.80 -48.48
C LEU A 456 2.89 26.78 -47.29
N ASN A 457 3.43 27.95 -47.59
CA ASN A 457 3.42 29.21 -46.86
C ASN A 457 1.97 29.64 -46.55
N ARG A 458 1.59 29.89 -45.29
CA ARG A 458 0.52 30.85 -44.92
C ARG A 458 0.79 31.46 -43.54
N GLN A 459 0.97 32.78 -43.53
CA GLN A 459 1.01 33.62 -42.32
C GLN A 459 -0.37 33.64 -41.62
N PRO A 460 -0.43 33.78 -40.28
CA PRO A 460 -1.68 34.03 -39.58
C PRO A 460 -2.12 35.51 -39.69
N PRO A 461 -3.45 35.79 -39.74
CA PRO A 461 -3.97 37.16 -39.87
C PRO A 461 -3.90 37.94 -38.53
N PRO A 462 -3.86 39.29 -38.58
CA PRO A 462 -3.77 40.14 -37.39
C PRO A 462 -5.13 40.30 -36.66
N PRO A 463 -5.12 40.68 -35.37
CA PRO A 463 -6.34 40.89 -34.58
C PRO A 463 -7.01 42.23 -34.89
N PRO A 464 -8.35 42.34 -34.81
CA PRO A 464 -9.05 43.60 -35.03
C PRO A 464 -8.99 44.52 -33.80
N VAL A 465 -8.86 45.83 -34.08
CA VAL A 465 -8.73 46.93 -33.13
C VAL A 465 -10.06 47.71 -33.04
N GLN A 466 -10.50 47.86 -31.79
CA GLN A 466 -11.27 48.93 -31.12
C GLN A 466 -12.60 49.47 -31.67
N SER A 467 -13.55 49.61 -30.75
CA SER A 467 -14.36 50.83 -30.64
C SER A 467 -14.35 51.33 -29.19
N ASN A 468 -14.37 52.65 -29.05
CA ASN A 468 -13.95 53.44 -27.91
C ASN A 468 -15.13 54.29 -27.40
N LEU A 469 -15.12 54.63 -26.10
CA LEU A 469 -15.68 55.82 -25.41
C LEU A 469 -17.07 55.73 -24.71
N PRO A 470 -17.36 56.59 -23.69
CA PRO A 470 -16.46 57.18 -22.68
C PRO A 470 -17.01 57.27 -21.23
N SER A 471 -16.07 57.56 -20.31
CA SER A 471 -16.15 58.45 -19.11
C SER A 471 -17.20 58.24 -18.01
N THR A 472 -16.76 58.07 -16.76
CA THR A 472 -16.63 59.13 -15.73
C THR A 472 -16.32 58.53 -14.33
N CYS A 473 -15.45 59.23 -13.58
CA CYS A 473 -15.45 59.53 -12.12
C CYS A 473 -15.91 58.45 -11.09
N ASN A 474 -15.27 58.18 -9.95
CA ASN A 474 -14.61 59.07 -8.99
C ASN A 474 -13.76 58.29 -7.97
N PHE A 475 -12.70 58.95 -7.49
CA PHE A 475 -11.97 58.67 -6.25
C PHE A 475 -12.89 58.82 -5.02
N VAL A 476 -12.75 57.94 -4.02
CA VAL A 476 -12.92 58.27 -2.60
C VAL A 476 -11.90 57.47 -1.79
N GLU A 477 -10.86 58.17 -1.34
CA GLU A 477 -10.06 57.83 -0.16
C GLU A 477 -10.96 57.94 1.08
N ASN A 478 -10.80 57.03 2.05
CA ASN A 478 -11.19 57.33 3.43
C ASN A 478 -10.06 56.92 4.38
N HIS A 479 -9.43 57.96 4.90
CA HIS A 479 -8.51 57.96 6.03
C HIS A 479 -9.29 58.01 7.35
N LEU A 480 -8.77 57.28 8.36
CA LEU A 480 -8.73 57.59 9.81
C LEU A 480 -10.02 57.45 10.67
N PRO A 481 -9.96 57.43 12.04
CA PRO A 481 -8.80 57.40 12.96
C PRO A 481 -8.86 56.35 14.11
N SER A 482 -7.76 56.41 14.89
CA SER A 482 -7.38 55.92 16.23
C SER A 482 -8.38 55.91 17.41
N THR A 483 -7.91 55.27 18.51
CA THR A 483 -8.35 55.18 19.92
C THR A 483 -9.25 53.96 20.22
N CYS A 484 -9.00 53.08 21.20
CA CYS A 484 -8.24 53.09 22.46
C CYS A 484 -7.31 51.87 22.61
#